data_AF-A0AAE0P8G2-F1
#
_entry.id   AF-A0AAE0P8G2-F1
#
_cell.length_a   1.000
_cell.length_b   1.000
_cell.length_c   1.000
_cell.angle_alpha   90.00
_cell.angle_beta   90.00
_cell.angle_gamma   90.00
#
_symmetry.space_group_name_H-M   'P 1'
#
loop_
_entity.id
_entity.type
_entity.pdbx_description
1 polymer ?
#
loop_
_entity_poly.entity_id
_entity_poly.type
_entity_poly.pdbx_seq_one_letter_code
_entity_poly.pdbx_strand_id
1 'polypeptide(L)'
;MARTTIILVVSLYLNAYFKLTLAACPKDILDLRFLQLPTGRPGSPDSIQTSSLEGCFSNGNFFAGGDNSIVMKVPGTPANSGCVTTPNSLHCRTELHETSSWQPTSAVNSMTADLVVVNAGGSTCIGQIHIDESLSTKPALQIYYNSNGAITVGVERQRSGGGQVITPVGKVSPGVRFSYEVR
;
A
#
# COMPACT_ATOMS: atom_id res chain seq x y z
N MET A 1 -63.81 -45.69 5.92
CA MET A 1 -62.92 -44.74 6.62
C MET A 1 -61.60 -44.67 5.86
N ALA A 2 -61.36 -43.59 5.13
CA ALA A 2 -60.10 -43.38 4.43
C ALA A 2 -59.03 -42.90 5.44
N ARG A 3 -57.87 -43.54 5.45
CA ARG A 3 -56.72 -43.13 6.27
C ARG A 3 -55.93 -42.08 5.50
N THR A 4 -55.90 -40.85 6.01
CA THR A 4 -55.08 -39.76 5.51
C THR A 4 -53.62 -40.00 5.93
N THR A 5 -52.74 -40.23 4.96
CA THR A 5 -51.28 -40.22 5.16
C THR A 5 -50.78 -38.79 5.00
N ILE A 6 -50.22 -38.21 6.06
CA ILE A 6 -49.52 -36.93 6.01
C ILE A 6 -48.05 -37.21 5.70
N ILE A 7 -47.57 -36.75 4.54
CA ILE A 7 -46.14 -36.73 4.22
C ILE A 7 -45.60 -35.38 4.68
N LEU A 8 -44.71 -35.39 5.68
CA LEU A 8 -43.97 -34.22 6.09
C LEU A 8 -42.62 -34.22 5.33
N VAL A 9 -42.50 -33.42 4.27
CA VAL A 9 -41.21 -33.14 3.65
C VAL A 9 -40.61 -31.93 4.35
N VAL A 10 -39.68 -32.18 5.29
CA VAL A 10 -38.86 -31.10 5.85
C VAL A 10 -37.75 -30.79 4.85
N SER A 11 -37.96 -29.77 4.03
CA SER A 11 -36.90 -29.20 3.20
C SER A 11 -35.98 -28.37 4.10
N LEU A 12 -34.86 -28.96 4.52
CA LEU A 12 -33.77 -28.21 5.17
C LEU A 12 -33.09 -27.34 4.11
N TYR A 13 -33.51 -26.08 4.02
CA TYR A 13 -32.74 -25.05 3.33
C TYR A 13 -31.49 -24.75 4.16
N LEU A 14 -30.37 -25.44 3.87
CA LEU A 14 -29.06 -24.95 4.28
C LEU A 14 -28.76 -23.69 3.47
N ASN A 15 -29.16 -22.53 3.98
CA ASN A 15 -28.58 -21.27 3.57
C ASN A 15 -27.14 -21.24 4.10
N ALA A 16 -26.20 -21.82 3.34
CA ALA A 16 -24.79 -21.58 3.54
C ALA A 16 -24.50 -20.12 3.14
N TYR A 17 -24.76 -19.19 4.06
CA TYR A 17 -24.21 -17.85 3.96
C TYR A 17 -22.70 -17.97 4.14
N PHE A 18 -21.95 -18.02 3.04
CA PHE A 18 -20.54 -17.68 3.04
C PHE A 18 -20.45 -16.20 3.44
N LYS A 19 -20.37 -15.92 4.75
CA LYS A 19 -19.88 -14.63 5.21
C LYS A 19 -18.42 -14.59 4.80
N LEU A 20 -18.10 -13.79 3.79
CA LEU A 20 -16.72 -13.41 3.52
C LEU A 20 -16.21 -12.78 4.82
N THR A 21 -15.35 -13.49 5.54
CA THR A 21 -14.78 -12.99 6.78
C THR A 21 -13.90 -11.81 6.43
N LEU A 22 -14.24 -10.63 6.96
CA LEU A 22 -13.38 -9.46 6.83
C LEU A 22 -12.04 -9.76 7.51
N ALA A 23 -10.96 -9.36 6.87
CA ALA A 23 -9.61 -9.48 7.41
C ALA A 23 -9.54 -8.73 8.74
N ALA A 24 -9.13 -9.43 9.79
CA ALA A 24 -8.93 -8.82 11.11
C ALA A 24 -7.56 -8.13 11.20
N CYS A 25 -6.60 -8.58 10.40
CA CYS A 25 -5.22 -8.12 10.41
C CYS A 25 -4.73 -7.78 8.99
N PRO A 26 -3.84 -6.79 8.82
CA PRO A 26 -3.22 -6.50 7.53
C PRO A 26 -2.55 -7.71 6.86
N LYS A 27 -1.92 -8.59 7.65
CA LYS A 27 -1.29 -9.83 7.15
C LYS A 27 -2.26 -10.82 6.49
N ASP A 28 -3.55 -10.72 6.81
CA ASP A 28 -4.56 -11.62 6.23
C ASP A 28 -4.93 -11.19 4.80
N ILE A 29 -4.43 -10.02 4.36
CA ILE A 29 -4.70 -9.39 3.06
C ILE A 29 -3.50 -9.49 2.14
N LEU A 30 -2.30 -9.17 2.65
CA LEU A 30 -1.07 -9.12 1.87
C LEU A 30 0.08 -9.77 2.66
N ASP A 31 1.01 -10.39 1.94
CA ASP A 31 2.26 -10.86 2.51
C ASP A 31 3.21 -9.67 2.76
N LEU A 32 3.43 -9.35 4.04
CA LEU A 32 4.09 -8.12 4.47
C LEU A 32 5.52 -8.39 4.97
N ARG A 33 6.48 -7.55 4.58
CA ARG A 33 7.89 -7.70 4.96
C ARG A 33 8.37 -6.60 5.89
N PHE A 34 8.32 -5.35 5.46
CA PHE A 34 8.84 -4.24 6.24
C PHE A 34 7.98 -3.01 6.04
N LEU A 35 7.78 -2.24 7.11
CA LEU A 35 6.96 -1.03 7.08
C LEU A 35 7.69 0.11 7.77
N GLN A 36 7.78 1.26 7.10
CA GLN A 36 8.19 2.52 7.72
C GLN A 36 6.94 3.34 8.07
N LEU A 37 6.93 3.91 9.27
CA LEU A 37 5.86 4.75 9.78
C LEU A 37 6.26 6.24 9.79
N PRO A 38 5.30 7.17 9.87
CA PRO A 38 5.57 8.62 9.90
C PRO A 38 5.83 9.12 11.33
N THR A 39 6.01 8.20 12.28
CA THR A 39 6.30 8.42 13.71
C THR A 39 7.76 8.07 14.00
N GLY A 40 8.25 8.42 15.19
CA GLY A 40 9.61 8.12 15.61
C GLY A 40 10.36 9.40 15.95
N ARG A 41 11.63 9.49 15.54
CA ARG A 41 12.49 10.66 15.77
C ARG A 41 12.87 11.32 14.44
N PRO A 42 13.16 12.64 14.41
CA PRO A 42 13.68 13.28 13.20
C PRO A 42 14.89 12.54 12.63
N GLY A 43 14.84 12.18 11.35
CA GLY A 43 15.87 11.38 10.68
C GLY A 43 15.83 9.88 10.98
N SER A 44 14.91 9.40 11.83
CA SER A 44 14.79 7.99 12.20
C SER A 44 13.32 7.62 12.44
N PRO A 45 12.55 7.40 11.35
CA PRO A 45 11.18 6.93 11.46
C PRO A 45 11.10 5.52 12.05
N ASP A 46 10.02 5.24 12.77
CA ASP A 46 9.76 3.93 13.34
C ASP A 46 9.66 2.89 12.21
N SER A 47 10.36 1.78 12.39
CA SER A 47 10.40 0.67 11.44
C SER A 47 9.80 -0.57 12.07
N ILE A 48 8.80 -1.14 11.40
CA ILE A 48 8.12 -2.36 11.84
C ILE A 48 8.67 -3.53 11.05
N GLN A 49 9.27 -4.47 11.77
CA GLN A 49 9.90 -5.66 11.22
C GLN A 49 8.86 -6.71 10.78
N THR A 50 9.27 -7.62 9.90
CA THR A 50 8.44 -8.70 9.36
C THR A 50 7.68 -9.46 10.46
N SER A 51 8.37 -9.86 11.52
CA SER A 51 7.77 -10.64 12.61
C SER A 51 6.64 -9.90 13.34
N SER A 52 6.72 -8.57 13.44
CA SER A 52 5.63 -7.76 14.00
C SER A 52 4.44 -7.67 13.05
N LEU A 53 4.68 -7.56 11.74
CA LEU A 53 3.62 -7.54 10.72
C LEU A 53 2.90 -8.90 10.66
N GLU A 54 3.66 -10.00 10.70
CA GLU A 54 3.15 -11.37 10.86
C GLU A 54 2.41 -11.57 12.19
N GLY A 55 2.80 -10.80 13.22
CA GLY A 55 2.13 -10.71 14.52
C GLY A 55 0.85 -9.86 14.55
N CYS A 56 0.29 -9.48 13.39
CA CYS A 56 -0.90 -8.61 13.29
C CYS A 56 -0.67 -7.17 13.78
N PHE A 57 0.50 -6.60 13.51
CA PHE A 57 0.72 -5.18 13.79
C PHE A 57 -0.33 -4.30 13.09
N SER A 58 -0.87 -3.34 13.84
CA SER A 58 -1.85 -2.36 13.40
C SER A 58 -1.77 -1.11 14.26
N ASN A 59 -2.00 0.06 13.67
CA ASN A 59 -2.11 1.34 14.36
C ASN A 59 -2.99 2.33 13.57
N GLY A 60 -3.07 3.58 14.01
CA GLY A 60 -3.88 4.61 13.34
C GLY A 60 -3.44 4.97 11.91
N ASN A 61 -2.20 4.63 11.53
CA ASN A 61 -1.62 4.89 10.21
C ASN A 61 -1.61 3.67 9.29
N PHE A 62 -1.64 2.45 9.84
CA PHE A 62 -1.56 1.19 9.11
C PHE A 62 -2.48 0.15 9.75
N PHE A 63 -3.58 -0.22 9.08
CA PHE A 63 -4.58 -1.15 9.63
C PHE A 63 -5.41 -1.84 8.55
N ALA A 64 -6.10 -2.94 8.90
CA ALA A 64 -7.04 -3.60 8.01
C ALA A 64 -8.34 -2.78 7.90
N GLY A 65 -8.76 -2.48 6.67
CA GLY A 65 -10.02 -1.82 6.35
C GLY A 65 -11.21 -2.77 6.39
N GLY A 66 -12.42 -2.19 6.45
CA GLY A 66 -13.68 -2.94 6.49
C GLY A 66 -14.08 -3.61 5.16
N ASP A 67 -13.21 -3.56 4.15
CA ASP A 67 -13.42 -4.03 2.78
C ASP A 67 -12.28 -4.94 2.29
N ASN A 68 -11.55 -5.58 3.23
CA ASN A 68 -10.35 -6.38 2.95
C ASN A 68 -9.22 -5.59 2.26
N SER A 69 -9.14 -4.28 2.51
CA SER A 69 -8.00 -3.44 2.12
C SER A 69 -7.03 -3.23 3.28
N ILE A 70 -5.79 -2.86 2.97
CA ILE A 70 -4.88 -2.28 3.95
C ILE A 70 -4.99 -0.77 3.82
N VAL A 71 -5.34 -0.10 4.93
CA VAL A 71 -5.41 1.37 4.98
C VAL A 71 -4.06 1.90 5.45
N MET A 72 -3.43 2.71 4.58
CA MET A 72 -2.17 3.40 4.85
C MET A 72 -2.42 4.91 4.86
N LYS A 73 -2.09 5.60 5.96
CA LYS A 73 -2.27 7.04 6.13
C LYS A 73 -0.96 7.73 6.44
N VAL A 74 -0.77 8.90 5.84
CA VAL A 74 0.29 9.85 6.21
C VAL A 74 -0.41 11.11 6.75
N PRO A 75 -0.08 11.60 7.95
CA PRO A 75 -0.84 12.67 8.60
C PRO A 75 -0.64 14.05 7.93
N GLY A 76 0.33 14.18 7.03
CA GLY A 76 0.61 15.42 6.31
C GLY A 76 2.10 15.57 6.03
N THR A 77 2.61 16.79 6.23
CA THR A 77 4.01 17.16 6.11
C THR A 77 4.62 17.36 7.51
N PRO A 78 5.96 17.39 7.63
CA PRO A 78 6.60 17.72 8.90
C PRO A 78 6.11 19.06 9.47
N ALA A 79 5.88 20.06 8.61
CA ALA A 79 5.47 21.40 9.01
C ALA A 79 4.06 21.47 9.59
N ASN A 80 3.11 20.65 9.12
CA ASN A 80 1.72 20.74 9.55
C ASN A 80 1.30 19.68 10.59
N SER A 81 2.04 18.58 10.67
CA SER A 81 1.66 17.43 11.52
C SER A 81 2.78 17.00 12.47
N GLY A 82 4.00 17.51 12.30
CA GLY A 82 5.16 17.08 13.08
C GLY A 82 5.62 15.66 12.76
N CYS A 83 5.14 15.04 11.66
CA CYS A 83 5.61 13.74 11.24
C CYS A 83 7.10 13.77 10.90
N VAL A 84 7.75 12.61 11.04
CA VAL A 84 9.20 12.49 10.87
C VAL A 84 9.56 11.95 9.49
N THR A 85 10.77 12.25 9.04
CA THR A 85 11.33 11.82 7.75
C THR A 85 12.63 11.04 7.97
N THR A 86 13.04 10.28 6.94
CA THR A 86 14.39 9.72 6.86
C THR A 86 15.41 10.82 6.54
N PRO A 87 16.72 10.62 6.79
CA PRO A 87 17.73 11.68 6.63
C PRO A 87 17.82 12.26 5.21
N ASN A 88 17.47 11.46 4.20
CA ASN A 88 17.58 11.82 2.78
C ASN A 88 16.23 12.16 2.14
N SER A 89 15.18 12.35 2.95
CA SER A 89 13.81 12.62 2.50
C SER A 89 13.24 13.87 3.16
N LEU A 90 12.50 14.66 2.39
CA LEU A 90 11.69 15.77 2.88
C LEU A 90 10.24 15.36 3.17
N HIS A 91 9.88 14.11 2.86
CA HIS A 91 8.51 13.60 2.94
C HIS A 91 8.38 12.52 3.99
N CYS A 92 7.27 12.59 4.74
CA CYS A 92 6.81 11.56 5.65
C CYS A 92 6.21 10.39 4.88
N ARG A 93 6.20 9.20 5.49
CA ARG A 93 5.70 7.99 4.82
C ARG A 93 5.05 7.02 5.79
N THR A 94 4.02 6.35 5.31
CA THR A 94 3.60 5.04 5.78
C THR A 94 3.77 4.16 4.56
N GLU A 95 4.83 3.37 4.51
CA GLU A 95 5.30 2.77 3.25
C GLU A 95 5.89 1.38 3.51
N LEU A 96 5.46 0.42 2.70
CA LEU A 96 6.03 -0.93 2.68
C LEU A 96 7.36 -0.91 1.91
N HIS A 97 8.32 -1.70 2.39
CA HIS A 97 9.64 -1.82 1.77
C HIS A 97 9.95 -3.29 1.48
N GLU A 98 10.40 -3.55 0.25
CA GLU A 98 10.95 -4.86 -0.13
C GLU A 98 12.35 -5.02 0.45
N THR A 99 12.60 -6.09 1.20
CA THR A 99 13.87 -6.29 1.91
C THR A 99 15.00 -6.87 1.04
N SER A 100 14.69 -7.32 -0.17
CA SER A 100 15.65 -7.92 -1.10
C SER A 100 16.02 -6.97 -2.23
N SER A 101 17.32 -6.83 -2.47
CA SER A 101 17.84 -6.16 -3.67
C SER A 101 17.90 -7.14 -4.85
N TRP A 102 17.66 -6.62 -6.05
CA TRP A 102 17.64 -7.40 -7.29
C TRP A 102 18.42 -6.68 -8.41
N GLN A 103 18.90 -7.46 -9.37
CA GLN A 103 19.58 -6.91 -10.55
C GLN A 103 18.53 -6.49 -11.60
N PRO A 104 18.60 -5.27 -12.14
CA PRO A 104 17.60 -4.76 -13.06
C PRO A 104 17.61 -5.46 -14.43
N THR A 105 18.64 -6.27 -14.73
CA THR A 105 18.85 -6.89 -16.05
C THR A 105 18.74 -8.41 -16.07
N SER A 106 18.66 -9.11 -14.92
CA SER A 106 18.75 -10.57 -14.88
C SER A 106 17.41 -11.30 -14.84
N ALA A 107 16.32 -10.60 -14.52
CA ALA A 107 14.96 -11.15 -14.46
C ALA A 107 13.93 -10.04 -14.73
N VAL A 108 12.68 -10.42 -15.01
CA VAL A 108 11.56 -9.48 -15.00
C VAL A 108 11.23 -9.19 -13.54
N ASN A 109 11.41 -7.94 -13.13
CA ASN A 109 11.04 -7.46 -11.80
C ASN A 109 9.71 -6.74 -11.91
N SER A 110 8.64 -7.29 -11.33
CA SER A 110 7.30 -6.71 -11.45
C SER A 110 6.72 -6.34 -10.09
N MET A 111 6.12 -5.15 -10.02
CA MET A 111 5.29 -4.70 -8.91
C MET A 111 3.90 -4.39 -9.44
N THR A 112 2.90 -5.10 -8.93
CA THR A 112 1.49 -4.82 -9.20
C THR A 112 0.81 -4.29 -7.93
N ALA A 113 -0.01 -3.26 -8.08
CA ALA A 113 -0.84 -2.76 -7.00
C ALA A 113 -2.30 -2.58 -7.49
N ASP A 114 -3.24 -2.86 -6.60
CA ASP A 114 -4.67 -2.55 -6.75
C ASP A 114 -5.07 -1.72 -5.53
N LEU A 115 -5.46 -0.47 -5.77
CA LEU A 115 -5.63 0.50 -4.69
C LEU A 115 -6.76 1.49 -4.96
N VAL A 116 -7.11 2.23 -3.90
CA VAL A 116 -7.95 3.41 -3.93
C VAL A 116 -7.19 4.54 -3.25
N VAL A 117 -7.01 5.67 -3.93
CA VAL A 117 -6.49 6.89 -3.28
C VAL A 117 -7.66 7.74 -2.84
N VAL A 118 -7.92 7.77 -1.52
CA VAL A 118 -9.01 8.56 -0.93
C VAL A 118 -8.64 10.03 -0.80
N ASN A 119 -7.40 10.32 -0.37
CA ASN A 119 -6.88 11.67 -0.23
C ASN A 119 -5.37 11.67 -0.50
N ALA A 120 -4.93 12.51 -1.44
CA ALA A 120 -3.52 12.62 -1.84
C ALA A 120 -2.77 13.79 -1.18
N GLY A 121 -3.45 14.60 -0.35
CA GLY A 121 -2.93 15.88 0.09
C GLY A 121 -2.69 16.80 -1.12
N GLY A 122 -1.44 17.15 -1.37
CA GLY A 122 -1.03 17.79 -2.63
C GLY A 122 -0.67 16.78 -3.71
N SER A 123 0.33 15.94 -3.42
CA SER A 123 0.79 14.83 -4.24
C SER A 123 1.43 13.78 -3.34
N THR A 124 1.08 12.51 -3.56
CA THR A 124 1.59 11.36 -2.80
C THR A 124 2.30 10.40 -3.74
N CYS A 125 3.44 9.87 -3.32
CA CYS A 125 4.08 8.72 -3.96
C CYS A 125 3.30 7.46 -3.58
N ILE A 126 2.71 6.78 -4.57
CA ILE A 126 1.89 5.57 -4.38
C ILE A 126 2.65 4.28 -4.70
N GLY A 127 3.86 4.38 -5.24
CA GLY A 127 4.75 3.24 -5.49
C GLY A 127 6.12 3.73 -5.96
N GLN A 128 7.16 2.95 -5.70
CA GLN A 128 8.53 3.32 -6.09
C GLN A 128 9.40 2.08 -6.32
N ILE A 129 10.49 2.29 -7.06
CA ILE A 129 11.65 1.39 -7.09
C ILE A 129 12.82 2.20 -6.52
N HIS A 130 13.40 1.72 -5.42
CA HIS A 130 14.55 2.37 -4.81
C HIS A 130 15.85 1.74 -5.32
N ILE A 131 16.86 2.57 -5.61
CA ILE A 131 18.21 2.04 -5.89
C ILE A 131 18.74 1.46 -4.58
N ASP A 132 19.47 0.34 -4.65
CA ASP A 132 20.15 -0.21 -3.48
C ASP A 132 20.90 0.89 -2.70
N GLU A 133 20.65 0.97 -1.39
CA GLU A 133 21.14 2.07 -0.55
C GLU A 133 22.67 2.14 -0.48
N SER A 134 23.37 1.03 -0.77
CA SER A 134 24.84 1.02 -0.88
C SER A 134 25.35 1.76 -2.13
N LEU A 135 24.47 1.99 -3.13
CA LEU A 135 24.80 2.64 -4.40
C LEU A 135 24.23 4.06 -4.51
N SER A 136 23.03 4.31 -3.95
CA SER A 136 22.39 5.62 -3.99
C SER A 136 21.26 5.73 -2.96
N THR A 137 21.05 6.94 -2.43
CA THR A 137 19.90 7.28 -1.58
C THR A 137 18.68 7.74 -2.38
N LYS A 138 18.70 7.58 -3.70
CA LYS A 138 17.68 8.08 -4.61
C LYS A 138 16.83 6.95 -5.18
N PRO A 139 15.52 7.18 -5.36
CA PRO A 139 14.68 6.24 -6.07
C PRO A 139 15.04 6.24 -7.57
N ALA A 140 14.96 5.07 -8.21
CA ALA A 140 15.07 4.95 -9.66
C ALA A 140 13.75 5.36 -10.34
N LEU A 141 12.62 5.04 -9.71
CA LEU A 141 11.28 5.31 -10.21
C LEU A 141 10.36 5.66 -9.04
N GLN A 142 9.47 6.63 -9.25
CA GLN A 142 8.37 6.97 -8.35
C GLN A 142 7.08 7.18 -9.14
N ILE A 143 5.97 6.69 -8.62
CA ILE A 143 4.63 6.90 -9.16
C ILE A 143 3.92 7.89 -8.23
N TYR A 144 3.53 9.03 -8.76
CA TYR A 144 2.83 10.06 -8.01
C TYR A 144 1.35 10.11 -8.39
N TYR A 145 0.51 10.34 -7.39
CA TYR A 145 -0.91 10.63 -7.54
C TYR A 145 -1.20 11.96 -6.85
N ASN A 146 -1.81 12.92 -7.55
CA ASN A 146 -2.13 14.24 -6.99
C ASN A 146 -3.60 14.40 -6.59
N SER A 147 -3.93 15.52 -5.94
CA SER A 147 -5.29 15.83 -5.47
C SER A 147 -6.37 15.84 -6.57
N ASN A 148 -5.98 16.10 -7.82
CA ASN A 148 -6.87 16.09 -8.98
C ASN A 148 -7.00 14.70 -9.61
N GLY A 149 -6.34 13.69 -9.06
CA GLY A 149 -6.33 12.33 -9.58
C GLY A 149 -5.38 12.08 -10.73
N ALA A 150 -4.51 13.05 -11.08
CA ALA A 150 -3.53 12.84 -12.13
C ALA A 150 -2.41 11.93 -11.62
N ILE A 151 -2.01 10.99 -12.47
CA ILE A 151 -0.95 10.01 -12.21
C ILE A 151 0.24 10.35 -13.10
N THR A 152 1.40 10.54 -12.47
CA THR A 152 2.68 10.75 -13.17
C THR A 152 3.72 9.74 -12.69
N VAL A 153 4.66 9.41 -13.56
CA VAL A 153 5.81 8.57 -13.22
C VAL A 153 7.07 9.41 -13.38
N GLY A 154 7.86 9.49 -12.31
CA GLY A 154 9.16 10.11 -12.31
C GLY A 154 10.27 9.06 -12.38
N VAL A 155 11.07 9.10 -13.45
CA VAL A 155 12.25 8.23 -13.62
C VAL A 155 13.51 9.03 -13.37
N GLU A 156 14.28 8.67 -12.34
CA GLU A 156 15.55 9.33 -12.01
C GLU A 156 16.63 8.93 -13.01
N ARG A 157 17.34 9.93 -13.53
CA ARG A 157 18.38 9.76 -14.56
C ARG A 157 19.78 9.82 -13.99
N GLN A 158 19.92 10.18 -12.71
CA GLN A 158 21.21 10.36 -12.04
C GLN A 158 21.18 9.78 -10.62
N ARG A 159 22.21 9.01 -10.24
CA ARG A 159 22.33 8.44 -8.87
C ARG A 159 22.49 9.50 -7.78
N SER A 160 22.95 10.70 -8.12
CA SER A 160 23.01 11.85 -7.20
C SER A 160 21.64 12.48 -6.94
N GLY A 161 20.64 12.17 -7.78
CA GLY A 161 19.31 12.75 -7.75
C GLY A 161 19.21 14.07 -8.50
N GLY A 162 17.98 14.54 -8.70
CA GLY A 162 17.67 15.84 -9.31
C GLY A 162 17.55 15.82 -10.83
N GLY A 163 17.72 14.65 -11.45
CA GLY A 163 17.57 14.43 -12.89
C GLY A 163 16.26 13.74 -13.27
N GLN A 164 15.27 13.74 -12.38
CA GLN A 164 14.03 13.02 -12.59
C GLN A 164 13.24 13.57 -13.77
N VAL A 165 12.87 12.67 -14.70
CA VAL A 165 11.97 12.98 -15.82
C VAL A 165 10.56 12.55 -15.45
N ILE A 166 9.64 13.52 -15.39
CA ILE A 166 8.23 13.30 -15.05
C ILE A 166 7.42 13.06 -16.32
N THR A 167 6.70 11.94 -16.37
CA THR A 167 5.84 11.55 -17.48
C THR A 167 4.40 11.36 -16.99
N PRO A 168 3.40 12.07 -17.56
CA PRO A 168 1.99 11.78 -17.29
C PRO A 168 1.60 10.41 -17.84
N VAL A 169 0.92 9.59 -17.04
CA VAL A 169 0.51 8.23 -17.44
C VAL A 169 -1.00 7.99 -17.37
N GLY A 170 -1.74 8.85 -16.67
CA GLY A 170 -3.20 8.72 -16.61
C GLY A 170 -3.85 9.63 -15.61
N LYS A 171 -5.15 9.43 -15.42
CA LYS A 171 -5.96 10.13 -14.41
C LYS A 171 -7.04 9.19 -13.90
N VAL A 172 -7.16 9.09 -12.58
CA VAL A 172 -8.22 8.35 -11.89
C VAL A 172 -8.76 9.26 -10.80
N SER A 173 -10.08 9.43 -10.69
CA SER A 173 -10.65 10.32 -9.67
C SER A 173 -10.41 9.78 -8.25
N PRO A 174 -10.21 10.65 -7.24
CA PRO A 174 -10.13 10.21 -5.84
C PRO A 174 -11.32 9.35 -5.43
N GLY A 175 -11.06 8.29 -4.66
CA GLY A 175 -12.06 7.30 -4.25
C GLY A 175 -12.42 6.25 -5.31
N VAL A 176 -11.86 6.34 -6.53
CA VAL A 176 -12.04 5.32 -7.56
C VAL A 176 -10.90 4.29 -7.47
N ARG A 177 -11.26 3.00 -7.53
CA ARG A 177 -10.33 1.88 -7.53
C ARG A 177 -9.62 1.76 -8.88
N PHE A 178 -8.33 1.50 -8.85
CA PHE A 178 -7.51 1.25 -10.04
C PHE A 178 -6.32 0.36 -9.71
N SER A 179 -5.74 -0.22 -10.76
CA SER A 179 -4.53 -1.01 -10.67
C SER A 179 -3.43 -0.44 -11.56
N TYR A 180 -2.18 -0.69 -11.19
CA TYR A 180 -1.02 -0.46 -12.05
C TYR A 180 -0.01 -1.61 -11.94
N GLU A 181 0.81 -1.75 -12.97
CA GLU A 181 1.98 -2.63 -13.01
C GLU A 181 3.22 -1.81 -13.39
N VAL A 182 4.33 -2.07 -12.70
CA VAL A 182 5.68 -1.66 -13.12
C VAL A 182 6.46 -2.94 -13.42
N ARG A 183 7.17 -2.98 -14.56
CA ARG A 183 7.96 -4.13 -15.01
C ARG A 183 9.21 -3.71 -15.78
#